data_AF-A0A6V7NEB2-F1
#
_entry.id   AF-A0A6V7NEB2-F1
#
_cell.length_a   1.000
_cell.length_b   1.000
_cell.length_c   1.000
_cell.angle_alpha   90.00
_cell.angle_beta   90.00
_cell.angle_gamma   90.00
#
_symmetry.space_group_name_H-M   'P 1'
#
loop_
_entity.id
_entity.type
_entity.pdbx_description
1 polymer ?
#
loop_
_entity_poly.entity_id
_entity_poly.type
_entity_poly.pdbx_seq_one_letter_code
_entity_poly.pdbx_strand_id
1 'polypeptide(L)'
;MLDEELDKFNDFYFDKEEEFVIRLQELKERIEKLKANKNGAFASESEFSEEMLEIRKDFVTIHGEMVLLKNYSSLNFAGLVKILKKYDKRTGGLLSVPFTQRALHQPFFTTEPLTRLVHECENNLELLFPLEAEVMDSDLPGKDGTRSGSSGHRTSCVQEETADVYRSTLAAMKAIQGLRKASSTYNPLSLAQFFHCQDDENGAGTVTTANSPSGSFTT
;
A
#
# COMPACT_ATOMS: atom_id res chain seq x y z
N MET A 1 -4.11 -6.69 28.27
CA MET A 1 -2.83 -6.25 27.69
C MET A 1 -2.60 -6.74 26.26
N LEU A 2 -2.48 -8.05 25.94
CA LEU A 2 -2.31 -8.46 24.53
C LEU A 2 -3.57 -8.19 23.68
N ASP A 3 -4.76 -8.42 24.25
CA ASP A 3 -6.03 -8.10 23.58
C ASP A 3 -6.20 -6.59 23.41
N GLU A 4 -5.86 -5.77 24.42
CA GLU A 4 -5.89 -4.30 24.32
C GLU A 4 -4.98 -3.75 23.20
N GLU A 5 -3.79 -4.31 23.01
CA GLU A 5 -2.92 -3.92 21.89
C GLU A 5 -3.53 -4.35 20.54
N LEU A 6 -4.23 -5.48 20.49
CA LEU A 6 -4.92 -5.96 19.30
C LEU A 6 -6.08 -5.02 18.92
N ASP A 7 -6.88 -4.62 19.91
CA ASP A 7 -7.97 -3.67 19.73
C ASP A 7 -7.44 -2.34 19.19
N LYS A 8 -6.34 -1.83 19.76
CA LYS A 8 -5.68 -0.62 19.26
C LYS A 8 -5.18 -0.75 17.82
N PHE A 9 -4.64 -1.90 17.43
CA PHE A 9 -4.23 -2.14 16.04
C PHE A 9 -5.43 -2.17 15.10
N ASN A 10 -6.52 -2.80 15.53
CA ASN A 10 -7.75 -2.91 14.77
C ASN A 10 -8.41 -1.55 14.58
N ASP A 11 -8.58 -0.77 15.64
CA ASP A 11 -9.21 0.56 15.60
C ASP A 11 -8.45 1.48 14.63
N PHE A 12 -7.13 1.59 14.80
CA PHE A 12 -6.30 2.42 13.90
C PHE A 12 -6.38 1.95 12.44
N TYR A 13 -6.35 0.64 12.20
CA TYR A 13 -6.38 0.10 10.84
C TYR A 13 -7.73 0.35 10.18
N PHE A 14 -8.81 0.07 10.90
CA PHE A 14 -10.17 0.20 10.41
C PHE A 14 -10.51 1.66 10.11
N ASP A 15 -10.19 2.58 11.03
CA ASP A 15 -10.38 4.03 10.83
C ASP A 15 -9.65 4.52 9.56
N LYS A 16 -8.43 4.03 9.32
CA LYS A 16 -7.65 4.40 8.14
C LYS A 16 -8.18 3.78 6.85
N GLU A 17 -8.62 2.53 6.89
CA GLU A 17 -9.24 1.88 5.73
C GLU A 17 -10.51 2.62 5.31
N GLU A 18 -11.37 3.00 6.27
CA GLU A 18 -12.58 3.79 5.99
C GLU A 18 -12.26 5.18 5.41
N GLU A 19 -11.24 5.86 5.96
CA GLU A 19 -10.77 7.15 5.43
C GLU A 19 -10.37 7.03 3.95
N PHE A 20 -9.68 5.96 3.57
CA PHE A 20 -9.25 5.75 2.19
C PHE A 20 -10.41 5.47 1.24
N VAL A 21 -11.43 4.73 1.68
CA VAL A 21 -12.65 4.51 0.87
C VAL A 21 -13.31 5.86 0.54
N ILE A 22 -13.45 6.73 1.55
CA ILE A 22 -14.08 8.04 1.38
C ILE A 22 -13.24 8.91 0.44
N ARG A 23 -11.94 9.04 0.70
CA ARG A 23 -11.05 9.90 -0.11
C ARG A 23 -10.94 9.45 -1.57
N LEU A 24 -10.87 8.14 -1.83
CA LEU A 24 -10.82 7.61 -3.19
C LEU A 24 -12.13 7.92 -3.95
N GLN A 25 -13.27 7.79 -3.28
CA GLN A 25 -14.57 8.13 -3.84
C GLN A 25 -14.70 9.63 -4.14
N GLU A 26 -14.26 10.50 -3.21
CA GLU A 26 -14.25 11.96 -3.42
C GLU A 26 -13.39 12.37 -4.61
N LEU A 27 -12.23 11.74 -4.80
CA LEU A 27 -11.36 12.00 -5.95
C LEU A 27 -12.02 11.63 -7.28
N LYS A 28 -12.71 10.49 -7.34
CA LYS A 28 -13.50 10.09 -8.52
C LYS A 28 -14.59 11.09 -8.84
N GLU A 29 -15.31 11.57 -7.84
CA GLU A 29 -16.34 12.59 -8.03
C GLU A 29 -15.78 13.93 -8.50
N ARG A 30 -14.60 14.34 -8.00
CA ARG A 30 -13.90 15.54 -8.47
C ARG A 30 -13.56 15.43 -9.96
N ILE A 31 -13.09 14.26 -10.41
CA ILE A 31 -12.80 14.01 -11.83
C ILE A 31 -14.05 14.15 -12.69
N GLU A 32 -15.16 13.53 -12.28
CA GLU A 32 -16.40 13.57 -13.08
C GLU A 32 -16.98 14.99 -13.16
N LYS A 33 -16.92 15.76 -12.06
CA LYS A 33 -17.30 17.19 -12.06
C LYS A 33 -16.40 18.00 -13.00
N LEU A 34 -15.10 17.76 -12.96
CA LEU A 34 -14.12 18.46 -13.81
C LEU A 34 -14.36 18.17 -15.31
N LYS A 35 -14.64 16.91 -15.67
CA LYS A 35 -15.01 16.52 -17.04
C LYS A 35 -16.33 17.14 -17.49
N ALA A 36 -17.35 17.20 -16.62
CA ALA A 36 -18.63 17.81 -16.95
C ALA A 36 -18.49 19.31 -17.22
N ASN A 37 -17.67 20.02 -16.44
CA ASN A 37 -17.41 21.45 -16.61
C ASN A 37 -16.68 21.77 -17.92
N LYS A 38 -15.73 20.90 -18.34
CA LYS A 38 -15.06 21.03 -19.66
C LYS A 38 -16.05 21.01 -20.83
N ASN A 39 -17.11 20.20 -20.74
CA ASN A 39 -18.12 20.08 -21.78
C ASN A 39 -19.19 21.20 -21.73
N GLY A 40 -19.27 21.95 -20.62
CA GLY A 40 -20.33 22.91 -20.31
C GLY A 40 -20.04 24.40 -20.54
N ALA A 41 -18.75 24.81 -20.59
CA ALA A 41 -18.17 26.14 -20.94
C ALA A 41 -17.27 26.82 -19.85
N PHE A 42 -16.40 27.73 -20.32
CA PHE A 42 -15.61 28.79 -19.66
C PHE A 42 -14.34 28.46 -18.84
N ALA A 43 -14.04 27.21 -18.47
CA ALA A 43 -12.74 26.92 -17.85
C ALA A 43 -11.60 27.05 -18.87
N SER A 44 -10.56 27.81 -18.54
CA SER A 44 -9.36 27.86 -19.39
C SER A 44 -8.67 26.49 -19.39
N GLU A 45 -8.04 26.13 -20.51
CA GLU A 45 -7.28 24.86 -20.62
C GLU A 45 -6.21 24.75 -19.52
N SER A 46 -5.64 25.89 -19.10
CA SER A 46 -4.67 26.00 -18.01
C SER A 46 -5.26 25.61 -16.66
N GLU A 47 -6.44 26.12 -16.29
CA GLU A 47 -7.09 25.80 -15.00
C GLU A 47 -7.50 24.32 -14.94
N PHE A 48 -8.03 23.78 -16.04
CA PHE A 48 -8.34 22.35 -16.14
C PHE A 48 -7.09 21.47 -15.95
N SER A 49 -5.97 21.87 -16.56
CA SER A 49 -4.69 21.17 -16.43
C SER A 49 -4.13 21.24 -15.01
N GLU A 50 -4.29 22.37 -14.31
CA GLU A 50 -3.84 22.55 -12.93
C GLU A 50 -4.66 21.70 -11.96
N GLU A 51 -6.00 21.74 -12.05
CA GLU A 51 -6.87 20.90 -11.20
C GLU A 51 -6.64 19.41 -11.43
N MET A 52 -6.40 19.02 -12.69
CA MET A 52 -6.06 17.64 -13.04
C MET A 52 -4.72 17.18 -12.44
N LEU A 53 -3.73 18.08 -12.37
CA LEU A 53 -2.44 17.81 -11.72
C LEU A 53 -2.58 17.66 -10.21
N GLU A 54 -3.40 18.48 -9.56
CA GLU A 54 -3.69 18.34 -8.13
C GLU A 54 -4.42 17.02 -7.84
N ILE A 55 -5.39 16.63 -8.68
CA ILE A 55 -6.05 15.32 -8.57
C ILE A 55 -5.01 14.19 -8.71
N ARG A 56 -4.10 14.25 -9.70
CA ARG A 56 -3.02 13.26 -9.86
C ARG A 56 -2.19 13.13 -8.59
N LYS A 57 -1.80 14.26 -8.01
CA LYS A 57 -1.01 14.32 -6.79
C LYS A 57 -1.74 13.70 -5.60
N ASP A 58 -3.03 13.96 -5.45
CA ASP A 58 -3.87 13.37 -4.41
C ASP A 58 -3.97 11.84 -4.57
N PHE A 59 -4.12 11.34 -5.81
CA PHE A 59 -4.10 9.88 -6.10
C PHE A 59 -2.76 9.22 -5.73
N VAL A 60 -1.64 9.87 -6.06
CA VAL A 60 -0.30 9.34 -5.69
C VAL A 60 -0.14 9.33 -4.17
N THR A 61 -0.66 10.34 -3.49
CA THR A 61 -0.57 10.45 -2.02
C THR A 61 -1.38 9.36 -1.34
N ILE A 62 -2.66 9.21 -1.69
CA ILE A 62 -3.52 8.17 -1.09
C ILE A 62 -2.98 6.77 -1.39
N HIS A 63 -2.42 6.52 -2.58
CA HIS A 63 -1.74 5.26 -2.90
C HIS A 63 -0.59 4.97 -1.94
N GLY A 64 0.31 5.94 -1.75
CA GLY A 64 1.43 5.80 -0.82
C GLY A 64 0.97 5.55 0.63
N GLU A 65 -0.06 6.26 1.09
CA GLU A 65 -0.63 6.07 2.42
C GLU A 65 -1.27 4.67 2.60
N MET A 66 -1.96 4.15 1.59
CA MET A 66 -2.49 2.77 1.61
C MET A 66 -1.36 1.73 1.67
N VAL A 67 -0.27 1.94 0.91
CA VAL A 67 0.91 1.05 0.97
C VAL A 67 1.56 1.12 2.36
N LEU A 68 1.63 2.30 2.98
CA LEU A 68 2.09 2.45 4.36
C LEU A 68 1.20 1.72 5.36
N LEU A 69 -0.13 1.68 5.15
CA LEU A 69 -1.04 0.92 5.99
C LEU A 69 -0.85 -0.61 5.83
N LYS A 70 -0.59 -1.12 4.61
CA LYS A 70 -0.18 -2.52 4.41
C LYS A 70 1.13 -2.85 5.15
N ASN A 71 2.07 -1.91 5.16
CA ASN A 71 3.31 -2.06 5.91
C ASN A 71 3.08 -2.02 7.43
N TYR A 72 2.19 -1.15 7.91
CA TYR A 72 1.78 -1.12 9.31
C TYR A 72 1.26 -2.49 9.77
N SER A 73 0.33 -3.08 9.02
CA SER A 73 -0.19 -4.42 9.29
C SER A 73 0.94 -5.46 9.41
N SER A 74 1.83 -5.46 8.42
CA SER A 74 2.96 -6.39 8.33
C SER A 74 3.91 -6.29 9.51
N LEU A 75 4.31 -5.07 9.88
CA LEU A 75 5.26 -4.81 10.96
C LEU A 75 4.67 -5.14 12.33
N ASN A 76 3.42 -4.76 12.58
CA ASN A 76 2.76 -5.04 13.86
C ASN A 76 2.54 -6.54 14.05
N PHE A 77 2.11 -7.26 13.01
CA PHE A 77 1.99 -8.72 13.08
C PHE A 77 3.35 -9.39 13.33
N ALA A 78 4.40 -8.95 12.64
CA ALA A 78 5.76 -9.44 12.88
C ALA A 78 6.25 -9.18 14.32
N GLY A 79 5.94 -8.00 14.86
CA GLY A 79 6.23 -7.62 16.24
C GLY A 79 5.51 -8.51 17.24
N LEU A 80 4.20 -8.70 17.05
CA LEU A 80 3.35 -9.54 17.88
C LEU A 80 3.88 -10.98 17.96
N VAL A 81 4.15 -11.61 16.80
CA VAL A 81 4.70 -12.98 16.73
C VAL A 81 6.05 -13.07 17.46
N LYS A 82 6.91 -12.05 17.34
CA LYS A 82 8.21 -12.03 18.02
C LYS A 82 8.07 -11.91 19.54
N ILE A 83 7.14 -11.09 20.04
CA ILE A 83 6.89 -10.93 21.47
C ILE A 83 6.32 -12.23 22.04
N LEU A 84 5.35 -12.84 21.36
CA LEU A 84 4.78 -14.12 21.73
C LEU A 84 5.83 -15.23 21.79
N LYS A 85 6.68 -15.37 20.76
CA LYS A 85 7.79 -16.34 20.76
C LYS A 85 8.78 -16.09 21.91
N LYS A 86 9.03 -14.82 22.26
CA LYS A 86 9.89 -14.45 23.39
C LYS A 86 9.27 -14.85 24.74
N TYR A 87 7.96 -14.67 24.89
CA TYR A 87 7.21 -15.08 26.08
C TYR A 87 7.29 -16.59 26.29
N ASP A 88 6.97 -17.39 25.27
CA ASP A 88 7.03 -18.85 25.32
C ASP A 88 8.45 -19.32 25.68
N LYS A 89 9.48 -18.75 25.05
CA LYS A 89 10.89 -19.10 25.34
C LYS A 89 11.29 -18.85 26.80
N ARG A 90 10.76 -17.81 27.44
CA ARG A 90 11.10 -17.46 28.83
C ARG A 90 10.29 -18.25 29.87
N THR A 91 9.05 -18.57 29.55
CA THR A 91 8.11 -19.17 30.51
C THR A 91 7.96 -20.68 30.35
N GLY A 92 8.38 -21.24 29.20
CA GLY A 92 8.05 -22.61 28.82
C GLY A 92 6.59 -22.76 28.36
N GLY A 93 5.87 -21.66 28.18
CA GLY A 93 4.50 -21.65 27.66
C GLY A 93 4.39 -21.97 26.17
N LEU A 94 3.15 -22.09 25.69
CA LEU A 94 2.81 -22.38 24.29
C LEU A 94 1.72 -21.41 23.78
N LEU A 95 1.77 -20.14 24.20
CA LEU A 95 0.77 -19.13 23.86
C LEU A 95 0.91 -18.62 22.42
N SER A 96 2.12 -18.68 21.85
CA SER A 96 2.40 -18.07 20.54
C SER A 96 1.54 -18.64 19.42
N VAL A 97 1.34 -19.95 19.39
CA VAL A 97 0.54 -20.62 18.34
C VAL A 97 -0.93 -20.17 18.38
N PRO A 98 -1.69 -20.39 19.47
CA PRO A 98 -3.11 -20.03 19.51
C PRO A 98 -3.36 -18.53 19.36
N PHE A 99 -2.47 -17.68 19.90
CA PHE A 99 -2.63 -16.23 19.74
C PHE A 99 -2.33 -15.77 18.31
N THR A 100 -1.29 -16.30 17.67
CA THR A 100 -0.98 -15.98 16.27
C THR A 100 -2.14 -16.38 15.35
N GLN A 101 -2.72 -17.57 15.56
CA GLN A 101 -3.90 -18.00 14.78
C GLN A 101 -5.09 -17.05 14.93
N ARG A 102 -5.35 -16.57 16.15
CA ARG A 102 -6.40 -15.56 16.37
C ARG A 102 -6.07 -14.24 15.66
N ALA A 103 -4.83 -13.77 15.74
CA ALA A 103 -4.39 -12.52 15.14
C ALA A 103 -4.53 -12.51 13.60
N LEU A 104 -4.41 -13.67 12.94
CA LEU A 104 -4.60 -13.79 11.49
C LEU A 104 -6.03 -13.47 11.02
N HIS A 105 -7.00 -13.50 11.92
CA HIS A 105 -8.40 -13.22 11.62
C HIS A 105 -8.86 -11.86 12.16
N GLN A 106 -7.91 -11.00 12.53
CA GLN A 106 -8.22 -9.66 13.03
C GLN A 106 -8.23 -8.64 11.89
N PRO A 107 -9.07 -7.59 11.98
CA PRO A 107 -9.17 -6.52 10.99
C PRO A 107 -7.81 -5.99 10.51
N PHE A 108 -6.89 -5.70 11.44
CA PHE A 108 -5.57 -5.15 11.09
C PHE A 108 -4.71 -6.07 10.20
N PHE A 109 -5.03 -7.37 10.13
CA PHE A 109 -4.31 -8.35 9.33
C PHE A 109 -5.07 -8.79 8.07
N THR A 110 -6.39 -8.67 8.05
CA THR A 110 -7.23 -9.00 6.89
C THR A 110 -7.21 -7.87 5.86
N THR A 111 -6.08 -7.70 5.18
CA THR A 111 -5.78 -6.56 4.29
C THR A 111 -6.36 -6.64 2.88
N GLU A 112 -7.27 -7.57 2.63
CA GLU A 112 -7.86 -7.80 1.31
C GLU A 112 -8.67 -6.59 0.79
N PRO A 113 -9.53 -5.93 1.59
CA PRO A 113 -10.25 -4.75 1.12
C PRO A 113 -9.30 -3.60 0.77
N LEU A 114 -8.34 -3.28 1.65
CA LEU A 114 -7.27 -2.33 1.35
C LEU A 114 -6.48 -2.68 0.08
N THR A 115 -6.17 -3.96 -0.16
CA THR A 115 -5.45 -4.38 -1.37
C THR A 115 -6.26 -4.11 -2.63
N ARG A 116 -7.59 -4.28 -2.59
CA ARG A 116 -8.48 -3.91 -3.70
C ARG A 116 -8.49 -2.40 -3.94
N LEU A 117 -8.50 -1.59 -2.88
CA LEU A 117 -8.43 -0.13 -2.99
C LEU A 117 -7.10 0.32 -3.62
N VAL A 118 -5.98 -0.30 -3.26
CA VAL A 118 -4.67 -0.05 -3.88
C VAL A 118 -4.72 -0.31 -5.39
N HIS A 119 -5.21 -1.48 -5.80
CA HIS A 119 -5.32 -1.82 -7.23
C HIS A 119 -6.29 -0.92 -7.98
N GLU A 120 -7.41 -0.55 -7.35
CA GLU A 120 -8.35 0.42 -7.90
C GLU A 120 -7.67 1.78 -8.13
N CYS A 121 -6.89 2.24 -7.16
CA CYS A 121 -6.13 3.47 -7.26
C CYS A 121 -5.06 3.41 -8.37
N GLU A 122 -4.34 2.29 -8.49
CA GLU A 122 -3.37 2.04 -9.57
C GLU A 122 -4.02 2.10 -10.95
N ASN A 123 -5.16 1.42 -11.13
CA ASN A 123 -5.92 1.43 -12.37
C ASN A 123 -6.42 2.83 -12.74
N ASN A 124 -6.86 3.62 -11.75
CA ASN A 124 -7.26 5.01 -11.98
C ASN A 124 -6.06 5.86 -12.39
N LEU A 125 -4.91 5.71 -11.74
CA LEU A 125 -3.68 6.42 -12.09
C LEU A 125 -3.25 6.11 -13.54
N GLU A 126 -3.25 4.83 -13.93
CA GLU A 126 -2.86 4.40 -15.28
C GLU A 126 -3.84 4.92 -16.36
N LEU A 127 -5.15 4.85 -16.10
CA LEU A 127 -6.18 5.26 -17.04
C LEU A 127 -6.24 6.79 -17.22
N LEU A 128 -6.10 7.53 -16.12
CA LEU A 128 -6.25 8.99 -16.11
C LEU A 128 -4.95 9.71 -16.46
N PHE A 129 -3.81 9.09 -16.18
CA PHE A 129 -2.48 9.67 -16.39
C PHE A 129 -1.57 8.63 -17.05
N PRO A 130 -1.84 8.26 -18.31
CA PRO A 130 -0.94 7.41 -19.07
C PRO A 130 0.46 8.00 -19.00
N LEU A 131 1.46 7.15 -18.72
CA LEU A 131 2.85 7.56 -18.77
C LEU A 131 3.16 7.98 -20.22
N GLU A 132 2.99 9.25 -20.55
CA GLU A 132 3.59 9.78 -21.77
C GLU A 132 5.09 9.52 -21.63
N ALA A 133 5.63 8.66 -22.50
CA ALA A 133 7.06 8.42 -22.56
C ALA A 133 7.72 9.77 -22.89
N GLU A 134 8.20 10.47 -21.87
CA GLU A 134 9.13 11.58 -22.04
C GLU A 134 10.37 11.00 -22.73
N VAL A 135 10.38 11.12 -24.05
CA VAL A 135 11.57 10.95 -24.87
C VAL A 135 12.58 11.96 -24.33
N MET A 136 13.65 11.42 -23.74
CA MET A 136 14.90 12.12 -23.45
C MET A 136 15.16 13.23 -24.47
N ASP A 137 15.16 14.48 -24.03
CA ASP A 137 16.01 15.49 -24.65
C ASP A 137 17.01 15.97 -23.60
N SER A 138 18.24 15.54 -23.81
CA SER A 138 19.39 15.98 -23.05
C SER A 138 19.82 17.30 -23.66
N ASP A 139 19.82 18.39 -22.88
CA ASP A 139 20.85 19.44 -22.98
C ASP A 139 20.74 20.46 -21.82
N LEU A 140 21.82 20.58 -21.05
CA LEU A 140 22.08 21.68 -20.11
C LEU A 140 22.80 22.81 -20.89
N PRO A 141 22.62 24.10 -20.53
CA PRO A 141 23.56 24.72 -19.57
C PRO A 141 22.97 25.85 -18.68
N GLY A 142 23.55 26.05 -17.49
CA GLY A 142 23.03 26.96 -16.47
C GLY A 142 23.45 28.44 -16.55
N LYS A 143 22.80 29.29 -15.72
CA LYS A 143 23.40 30.40 -14.93
C LYS A 143 22.40 31.07 -13.97
N ASP A 144 22.94 31.45 -12.82
CA ASP A 144 22.47 32.31 -11.71
C ASP A 144 21.39 33.39 -11.96
N GLY A 145 20.60 33.70 -10.91
CA GLY A 145 19.98 35.03 -10.75
C GLY A 145 18.66 35.17 -9.96
N THR A 146 18.71 35.03 -8.63
CA THR A 146 18.00 35.80 -7.57
C THR A 146 16.71 36.62 -7.86
N ARG A 147 15.66 36.32 -7.05
CA ARG A 147 14.65 37.16 -6.35
C ARG A 147 13.17 37.26 -6.82
N SER A 148 12.33 36.63 -5.99
CA SER A 148 11.19 37.19 -5.21
C SER A 148 9.86 37.50 -5.91
N GLY A 149 8.85 36.67 -5.60
CA GLY A 149 7.43 36.95 -5.79
C GLY A 149 6.59 36.04 -4.90
N SER A 150 5.98 36.61 -3.87
CA SER A 150 5.25 35.93 -2.78
C SER A 150 3.94 35.28 -3.25
N SER A 151 3.94 33.95 -3.38
CA SER A 151 2.72 33.10 -3.40
C SER A 151 2.94 31.68 -2.84
N GLY A 152 4.16 31.35 -2.36
CA GLY A 152 4.63 29.97 -2.23
C GLY A 152 4.24 29.19 -0.98
N HIS A 153 3.40 29.71 -0.09
CA HIS A 153 3.24 29.04 1.21
C HIS A 153 2.29 27.84 1.19
N ARG A 154 1.28 27.83 0.31
CA ARG A 154 0.37 26.68 0.17
C ARG A 154 0.95 25.58 -0.72
N THR A 155 1.64 25.94 -1.79
CA THR A 155 2.26 24.99 -2.72
C THR A 155 3.45 24.26 -2.10
N SER A 156 4.26 24.91 -1.26
CA SER A 156 5.43 24.29 -0.61
C SER A 156 5.07 23.19 0.39
N CYS A 157 4.01 23.37 1.18
CA CYS A 157 3.61 22.40 2.23
C CYS A 157 3.13 21.08 1.60
N VAL A 158 2.23 21.17 0.61
CA VAL A 158 1.66 19.99 -0.04
C VAL A 158 2.73 19.26 -0.90
N GLN A 159 3.70 19.99 -1.45
CA GLN A 159 4.81 19.38 -2.19
C GLN A 159 5.79 18.64 -1.26
N GLU A 160 5.96 19.11 -0.02
CA GLU A 160 6.75 18.46 1.01
C GLU A 160 6.06 17.19 1.54
N GLU A 161 4.75 17.25 1.83
CA GLU A 161 3.95 16.11 2.30
C GLU A 161 3.95 14.94 1.31
N THR A 162 3.75 15.21 0.02
CA THR A 162 3.79 14.16 -1.01
C THR A 162 5.18 13.54 -1.19
N ALA A 163 6.24 14.34 -1.04
CA ALA A 163 7.60 13.85 -1.06
C ALA A 163 7.94 13.00 0.18
N ASP A 164 7.39 13.35 1.34
CA ASP A 164 7.51 12.57 2.58
C ASP A 164 6.79 11.23 2.49
N VAL A 165 5.56 11.22 1.98
CA VAL A 165 4.80 9.98 1.74
C VAL A 165 5.57 9.07 0.78
N TYR A 166 6.10 9.62 -0.32
CA TYR A 166 6.91 8.85 -1.27
C TYR A 166 8.16 8.24 -0.63
N ARG A 167 8.96 9.05 0.09
CA ARG A 167 10.17 8.57 0.80
C ARG A 167 9.83 7.48 1.82
N SER A 168 8.78 7.71 2.60
CA SER A 168 8.31 6.78 3.63
C SER A 168 7.84 5.47 3.00
N THR A 169 7.12 5.54 1.89
CA THR A 169 6.63 4.38 1.13
C THR A 169 7.79 3.56 0.61
N LEU A 170 8.79 4.19 -0.01
CA LEU A 170 10.00 3.49 -0.47
C LEU A 170 10.78 2.82 0.67
N ALA A 171 10.89 3.49 1.82
CA ALA A 171 11.55 2.94 3.00
C ALA A 171 10.77 1.73 3.54
N ALA A 172 9.44 1.83 3.61
CA ALA A 172 8.54 0.75 4.03
C ALA A 172 8.66 -0.47 3.12
N MET A 173 8.59 -0.29 1.80
CA MET A 173 8.75 -1.37 0.83
C MET A 173 10.09 -2.10 1.00
N LYS A 174 11.18 -1.36 1.19
CA LYS A 174 12.51 -1.94 1.45
C LYS A 174 12.55 -2.73 2.77
N ALA A 175 11.90 -2.21 3.82
CA ALA A 175 11.83 -2.89 5.12
C ALA A 175 11.11 -4.24 5.03
N ILE A 176 9.97 -4.31 4.34
CA ILE A 176 9.21 -5.56 4.14
C ILE A 176 10.03 -6.56 3.32
N GLN A 177 10.71 -6.13 2.25
CA GLN A 177 11.58 -7.00 1.47
C GLN A 177 12.68 -7.64 2.34
N GLY A 178 13.23 -6.90 3.29
CA GLY A 178 14.19 -7.42 4.27
C GLY A 178 13.58 -8.51 5.17
N LEU A 179 12.34 -8.32 5.64
CA LEU A 179 11.65 -9.31 6.47
C LEU A 179 11.32 -10.61 5.72
N ARG A 180 10.98 -10.50 4.43
CA ARG A 180 10.73 -11.66 3.55
C ARG A 180 12.00 -12.48 3.31
N LYS A 181 13.15 -11.82 3.10
CA LYS A 181 14.44 -12.49 2.82
C LYS A 181 15.12 -13.13 4.03
N ALA A 182 14.84 -12.66 5.24
CA ALA A 182 15.57 -13.09 6.45
C ALA A 182 15.19 -14.49 6.99
N SER A 183 14.17 -15.17 6.43
CA SER A 183 13.78 -16.51 6.88
C SER A 183 14.53 -17.59 6.09
N SER A 184 15.71 -17.99 6.59
CA SER A 184 16.55 -19.06 5.99
C SER A 184 16.12 -20.48 6.40
N THR A 185 15.12 -20.63 7.28
CA THR A 185 14.60 -21.93 7.72
C THR A 185 13.09 -22.01 7.55
N TYR A 186 12.61 -23.15 7.04
CA TYR A 186 11.19 -23.44 6.90
C TYR A 186 10.55 -23.50 8.30
N ASN A 187 9.63 -22.58 8.58
CA ASN A 187 8.83 -22.55 9.81
C ASN A 187 7.38 -22.23 9.41
N PRO A 188 6.37 -23.04 9.82
CA PRO A 188 4.95 -22.76 9.56
C PRO A 188 4.46 -21.42 10.13
N LEU A 189 5.24 -20.81 11.04
CA LEU A 189 5.01 -19.45 11.57
C LEU A 189 6.05 -18.45 11.06
N SER A 190 6.58 -18.67 9.85
CA SER A 190 7.49 -17.73 9.20
C SER A 190 6.69 -16.58 8.60
N LEU A 191 7.20 -15.37 8.77
CA LEU A 191 6.59 -14.16 8.22
C LEU A 191 6.50 -14.20 6.70
N ALA A 192 7.44 -14.89 6.04
CA ALA A 192 7.42 -15.07 4.60
C ALA A 192 6.15 -15.78 4.11
N GLN A 193 5.67 -16.83 4.79
CA GLN A 193 4.44 -17.54 4.40
C GLN A 193 3.20 -16.65 4.53
N PHE A 194 3.13 -15.86 5.60
CA PHE A 194 2.01 -14.96 5.83
C PHE A 194 1.94 -13.83 4.80
N PHE A 195 3.08 -13.35 4.31
CA PHE A 195 3.13 -12.30 3.30
C PHE A 195 3.04 -12.80 1.86
N HIS A 196 3.36 -14.07 1.58
CA HIS A 196 3.25 -14.65 0.23
C HIS A 196 1.79 -14.95 -0.12
N CYS A 197 0.99 -15.43 0.85
CA CYS A 197 -0.42 -15.76 0.62
C CYS A 197 -1.29 -14.54 0.26
N GLN A 198 -0.91 -13.33 0.68
CA GLN A 198 -1.64 -12.10 0.31
C GLN A 198 -1.30 -11.60 -1.11
N ASP A 199 -0.13 -11.94 -1.65
CA ASP A 199 0.30 -11.47 -2.97
C ASP A 199 -0.01 -12.51 -4.08
N ASP A 200 -0.05 -13.82 -3.76
CA ASP A 200 -0.18 -14.89 -4.76
C ASP A 200 -1.63 -15.30 -5.09
N GLU A 201 -2.61 -15.14 -4.20
CA GLU A 201 -4.02 -15.51 -4.48
C GLU A 201 -4.66 -14.63 -5.55
N ASN A 202 -4.11 -13.45 -5.81
CA ASN A 202 -4.67 -12.50 -6.79
C ASN A 202 -3.87 -12.45 -8.11
N GLY A 203 -2.93 -13.37 -8.30
CA GLY A 203 -1.92 -13.28 -9.37
C GLY A 203 -1.61 -14.56 -10.17
N ALA A 204 -2.33 -15.68 -10.04
CA ALA A 204 -2.22 -16.78 -11.02
C ALA A 204 -3.34 -17.81 -10.83
N GLY A 205 -4.13 -18.03 -11.89
CA GLY A 205 -5.00 -19.20 -11.97
C GLY A 205 -4.17 -20.48 -11.78
N THR A 206 -4.45 -21.20 -10.69
CA THR A 206 -3.90 -22.53 -10.44
C THR A 206 -4.46 -23.48 -11.50
N VAL A 207 -3.69 -23.71 -12.56
CA VAL A 207 -3.88 -24.84 -13.47
C VAL A 207 -3.48 -26.10 -12.70
N THR A 208 -4.49 -26.79 -12.16
CA THR A 208 -4.34 -28.16 -11.67
C THR A 208 -4.09 -29.09 -12.86
N THR A 209 -2.84 -29.43 -13.15
CA THR A 209 -2.53 -30.69 -13.83
C THR A 209 -2.12 -31.71 -12.79
N ALA A 210 -3.12 -32.48 -12.34
CA ALA A 210 -2.90 -33.73 -11.64
C ALA A 210 -2.11 -34.69 -12.54
N ASN A 211 -0.96 -35.16 -12.07
CA ASN A 211 -0.29 -36.30 -12.68
C ASN A 211 -0.09 -37.35 -11.57
N SER A 212 -0.94 -38.37 -11.59
CA SER A 212 -0.82 -39.55 -10.74
C SER A 212 0.15 -40.54 -11.41
N PRO A 213 1.16 -41.08 -10.72
CA PRO A 213 1.86 -42.25 -11.19
C PRO A 213 1.09 -43.51 -10.78
N SER A 214 0.48 -44.18 -11.75
CA SER A 214 -0.05 -45.53 -11.60
C SER A 214 1.10 -46.50 -11.31
N GLY A 215 1.33 -46.83 -10.04
CA GLY A 215 2.19 -47.92 -9.62
C GLY A 215 1.45 -49.25 -9.74
N SER A 216 1.78 -50.01 -10.78
CA SER A 216 1.39 -51.42 -10.92
C SER A 216 2.25 -52.30 -10.03
N PHE A 217 1.66 -52.90 -8.99
CA PHE A 217 2.16 -54.13 -8.39
C PHE A 217 0.96 -55.03 -8.06
N THR A 218 0.83 -56.11 -8.81
CA THR A 218 0.08 -57.30 -8.40
C THR A 218 1.02 -58.48 -8.42
N THR A 219 0.79 -59.31 -7.41
CA THR A 219 1.49 -60.50 -6.93
C THR A 219 1.72 -61.59 -7.97
#